data_AF-A0A7C4D5R7-F1
#
_entry.id   AF-A0A7C4D5R7-F1
#
_cell.length_a   1.000
_cell.length_b   1.000
_cell.length_c   1.000
_cell.angle_alpha   90.00
_cell.angle_beta   90.00
_cell.angle_gamma   90.00
#
_symmetry.space_group_name_H-M   'P 1'
#
loop_
_entity.id
_entity.type
_entity.pdbx_description
1 polymer ?
#
loop_
_entity_poly.entity_id
_entity_poly.type
_entity_poly.pdbx_seq_one_letter_code
_entity_poly.pdbx_strand_id
1 'polypeptide(L)' 'MSREKGTVMLGLVFLEKILGFILSVVGVILAYYTSINLSGLGAIGYLFLIAGITIAVAGLLLIIAKTE' A
#
# COMPACT_ATOMS: atom_id res chain seq x y z
N MET A 1 -7.13 34.96 0.70
CA MET A 1 -7.43 33.67 0.04
C MET A 1 -6.25 32.67 -0.02
N SER A 2 -5.09 32.92 0.62
CA SER A 2 -3.89 32.07 0.47
C SER A 2 -3.69 31.00 1.55
N ARG A 3 -4.38 31.08 2.70
CA ARG A 3 -4.21 30.13 3.83
C ARG A 3 -4.86 28.77 3.57
N GLU A 4 -5.96 28.75 2.83
CA GLU A 4 -6.77 27.54 2.60
C GLU A 4 -6.03 26.51 1.72
N LYS A 5 -5.30 26.96 0.69
CA LYS A 5 -4.50 26.08 -0.19
C LYS A 5 -3.41 25.31 0.57
N GLY A 6 -2.72 25.96 1.50
CA GLY A 6 -1.66 25.31 2.28
C GLY A 6 -2.19 24.22 3.22
N THR A 7 -3.36 24.43 3.82
CA THR A 7 -3.98 23.43 4.70
C THR A 7 -4.50 22.21 3.92
N VAL A 8 -5.07 22.42 2.73
CA VAL A 8 -5.51 21.33 1.83
C VAL A 8 -4.31 20.52 1.35
N MET A 9 -3.20 21.18 1.00
CA MET A 9 -1.97 20.52 0.54
C MET A 9 -1.36 19.63 1.65
N LEU A 10 -1.22 20.16 2.87
CA LEU A 10 -0.72 19.39 4.01
C LEU A 10 -1.64 18.21 4.37
N GLY A 11 -2.96 18.39 4.29
CA GLY A 11 -3.92 17.32 4.53
C GLY A 11 -3.83 16.20 3.50
N LEU A 12 -3.59 16.53 2.23
CA LEU A 12 -3.40 15.55 1.16
C LEU A 12 -2.11 14.74 1.37
N VAL A 13 -0.99 15.40 1.69
CA VAL A 13 0.28 14.71 1.96
C VAL A 13 0.14 13.76 3.15
N PHE A 14 -0.52 14.20 4.22
CA PHE A 14 -0.76 13.34 5.39
C PHE A 14 -1.61 12.11 5.05
N LEU A 15 -2.69 12.30 4.27
CA LEU A 15 -3.55 11.22 3.81
C LEU A 15 -2.78 10.23 2.92
N GLU A 16 -1.91 10.72 2.04
CA GLU A 16 -1.06 9.89 1.19
C GLU A 16 -0.17 8.94 2.02
N LYS A 17 0.44 9.44 3.10
CA LYS A 17 1.27 8.62 4.00
C LYS A 17 0.46 7.56 4.73
N ILE A 18 -0.73 7.92 5.21
CA ILE A 18 -1.64 6.96 5.88
C ILE A 18 -2.08 5.87 4.91
N LEU A 19 -2.52 6.25 3.71
CA LEU A 19 -2.95 5.30 2.68
C LEU A 19 -1.79 4.39 2.27
N GLY A 20 -0.60 4.93 2.08
CA GLY A 20 0.61 4.16 1.80
C GLY A 20 0.91 3.14 2.90
N PHE A 21 0.81 3.56 4.16
CA PHE A 21 0.99 2.65 5.31
C PHE A 21 -0.05 1.53 5.34
N ILE A 22 -1.33 1.85 5.18
CA ILE A 22 -2.42 0.86 5.14
C ILE A 22 -2.19 -0.14 4.01
N LEU A 23 -1.90 0.34 2.80
CA LEU A 23 -1.63 -0.52 1.64
C LEU A 23 -0.41 -1.41 1.87
N SER A 24 0.64 -0.88 2.48
CA SER A 24 1.84 -1.66 2.82
C SER A 24 1.50 -2.83 3.76
N VAL A 25 0.78 -2.54 4.85
CA VAL A 25 0.35 -3.55 5.83
C VAL A 25 -0.57 -4.59 5.19
N VAL A 26 -1.58 -4.15 4.43
CA VAL A 26 -2.53 -5.06 3.76
C VAL A 26 -1.81 -5.95 2.74
N GLY A 27 -0.89 -5.40 1.95
CA GLY A 27 -0.11 -6.18 0.98
C GLY A 27 0.76 -7.24 1.64
N VAL A 28 1.44 -6.90 2.75
CA VAL A 28 2.24 -7.85 3.53
C VAL A 28 1.38 -8.97 4.11
N ILE A 29 0.23 -8.61 4.70
CA ILE A 29 -0.73 -9.59 5.24
C ILE A 29 -1.20 -10.53 4.12
N LEU A 30 -1.62 -9.99 2.97
CA LEU A 30 -2.07 -10.81 1.84
C LEU A 30 -0.97 -11.76 1.35
N ALA A 31 0.25 -11.26 1.17
CA ALA A 31 1.38 -12.08 0.74
C ALA A 31 1.71 -13.18 1.78
N TYR A 32 1.66 -12.86 3.07
CA TYR A 32 1.90 -13.82 4.15
C TYR A 32 0.83 -14.92 4.19
N TYR A 33 -0.45 -14.55 4.19
CA TYR A 33 -1.53 -15.54 4.22
C TYR A 33 -1.59 -16.38 2.95
N THR A 34 -1.18 -15.82 1.82
CA THR A 34 -1.10 -16.57 0.56
C THR A 34 0.07 -17.55 0.58
N SER A 35 1.23 -17.17 1.13
CA SER A 35 2.41 -18.04 1.17
C SER A 35 2.20 -19.26 2.08
N ILE A 36 1.52 -19.10 3.22
CA ILE A 36 1.22 -20.22 4.12
C ILE A 36 0.16 -21.18 3.55
N ASN A 37 -0.74 -20.68 2.68
CA ASN A 37 -1.83 -21.47 2.09
C ASN A 37 -1.57 -21.84 0.62
N LEU A 38 -0.34 -21.72 0.14
CA LEU A 38 -0.01 -21.85 -1.28
C LEU A 38 -0.40 -23.22 -1.85
N SER A 39 -0.26 -24.28 -1.06
CA SER A 39 -0.65 -25.65 -1.41
C SER A 39 -2.16 -25.81 -1.59
N GLY A 40 -2.97 -25.04 -0.86
CA GLY A 40 -4.44 -25.06 -0.95
C GLY A 40 -4.99 -24.22 -2.11
N LEU A 41 -4.27 -23.18 -2.53
CA LEU A 41 -4.68 -22.30 -3.63
C LEU A 41 -4.21 -22.76 -5.02
N GLY A 42 -3.27 -23.70 -5.08
CA GLY A 42 -2.70 -24.17 -6.34
C GLY A 42 -2.06 -23.04 -7.16
N ALA A 43 -2.21 -23.08 -8.49
CA ALA A 43 -1.60 -22.09 -9.39
C ALA A 43 -2.06 -20.64 -9.12
N ILE A 44 -3.28 -20.46 -8.60
CA ILE A 44 -3.86 -19.14 -8.31
C ILE A 44 -3.16 -18.51 -7.08
N GLY A 45 -2.60 -19.32 -6.18
CA GLY A 45 -1.83 -18.84 -5.03
C GLY A 45 -0.64 -17.97 -5.43
N TYR A 46 0.04 -18.30 -6.53
CA TYR A 46 1.14 -17.48 -7.02
C TYR A 46 0.69 -16.09 -7.50
N LEU A 47 -0.51 -15.98 -8.09
CA LEU A 47 -1.07 -14.69 -8.50
C LEU A 47 -1.40 -13.81 -7.29
N PHE A 48 -2.04 -14.38 -6.26
CA PHE A 48 -2.34 -13.64 -5.02
C PHE A 48 -1.07 -13.22 -4.27
N LEU A 49 -0.02 -14.05 -4.31
CA LEU A 49 1.26 -13.74 -3.68
C LEU A 49 1.92 -12.54 -4.36
N ILE A 50 1.99 -12.55 -5.70
CA ILE A 50 2.53 -11.44 -6.49
C ILE A 50 1.70 -10.18 -6.29
N ALA A 51 0.37 -10.30 -6.26
CA ALA A 51 -0.51 -9.17 -6.01
C ALA A 51 -0.27 -8.55 -4.62
N GLY A 52 -0.14 -9.38 -3.57
CA GLY A 52 0.18 -8.92 -2.21
C GLY A 52 1.51 -8.18 -2.14
N ILE A 53 2.55 -8.74 -2.76
CA ILE A 53 3.88 -8.09 -2.84
C ILE A 53 3.77 -6.76 -3.59
N THR A 54 3.06 -6.72 -4.72
CA THR A 54 2.89 -5.50 -5.52
C THR A 54 2.17 -4.40 -4.75
N ILE A 55 1.11 -4.76 -4.02
CA ILE A 55 0.37 -3.84 -3.15
C ILE A 55 1.27 -3.32 -2.02
N ALA A 56 2.07 -4.19 -1.41
CA ALA A 56 3.00 -3.80 -0.35
C ALA A 56 4.03 -2.78 -0.84
N VAL A 57 4.62 -3.04 -2.02
CA VAL A 57 5.57 -2.15 -2.66
C VAL A 57 4.91 -0.83 -3.05
N ALA A 58 3.71 -0.85 -3.64
CA ALA A 58 2.96 0.38 -3.95
C ALA A 58 2.68 1.22 -2.69
N GLY A 59 2.32 0.58 -1.59
CA GLY A 59 2.16 1.25 -0.29
C GLY A 59 3.45 1.92 0.19
N LEU A 60 4.58 1.22 0.12
CA LEU A 60 5.89 1.79 0.45
C LEU A 60 6.26 2.98 -0.45
N LEU A 61 5.96 2.89 -1.75
CA LEU A 61 6.21 3.99 -2.68
C LEU A 61 5.42 5.24 -2.31
N LEU A 62 4.15 5.13 -1.89
CA LEU A 62 3.37 6.28 -1.40
C LEU A 62 3.93 6.88 -0.11
N ILE A 63 4.50 6.05 0.77
CA ILE A 63 5.16 6.54 2.00
C ILE A 63 6.42 7.32 1.66
N ILE A 64 7.24 6.82 0.72
CA ILE A 64 8.53 7.43 0.36
C ILE A 64 8.35 8.60 -0.61
N ALA A 65 7.29 8.60 -1.43
CA ALA A 65 7.03 9.62 -2.42
C ALA A 65 7.09 11.02 -1.80
N LYS A 66 7.95 11.88 -2.34
CA LYS A 66 8.05 13.25 -1.85
C LYS A 66 7.01 14.07 -2.59
N THR A 67 5.90 14.36 -1.94
CA THR A 67 4.85 15.22 -2.49
C THR A 67 5.31 16.67 -2.35
N GLU A 68 5.65 17.31 -3.48
CA GLU A 68 6.03 18.73 -3.57
C GLU A 68 4.80 19.66 -3.52
#